data_AF-A0A9P5JBY0-F1
#
_entry.id   AF-A0A9P5JBY0-F1
#
_cell.length_a   1.000
_cell.length_b   1.000
_cell.length_c   1.000
_cell.angle_alpha   90.00
_cell.angle_beta   90.00
_cell.angle_gamma   90.00
#
_symmetry.space_group_name_H-M   'P 1'
#
loop_
_entity.id
_entity.type
_entity.pdbx_description
1 polymer ?
#
loop_
_entity_poly.entity_id
_entity_poly.type
_entity_poly.pdbx_seq_one_letter_code
_entity_poly.pdbx_strand_id
1 'polypeptide(L)'
;MVDFTGLKRPTRHRFFQFAQWTFAAKSLHPIFVDATRRIIDGVALAHAWNVTQEAKIEQLEARGYWQKAHHIRDSMVHPWEVETFRDRLTVQEWTGPAAFTDSVLSYLLAVAGVRAEDLYWVNKPIQIADVVILPMDGFNPILSQLPRPKARVAHLFRGSWKKDWAGEDSWEPEAEDPTSQTDRPTSASIPSMPYPTPLGRLSGSINLNE
;
A
#
# COMPACT_ATOMS: atom_id res chain seq x y z
N MET A 1 14.19 2.06 28.08
CA MET A 1 13.46 1.56 26.89
C MET A 1 12.03 2.02 27.06
N VAL A 2 11.52 2.88 26.18
CA VAL A 2 10.15 3.40 26.32
C VAL A 2 9.18 2.25 26.00
N ASP A 3 8.33 1.91 26.96
CA ASP A 3 7.30 0.90 26.82
C ASP A 3 6.13 1.46 26.00
N PHE A 4 6.03 1.02 24.74
CA PHE A 4 4.93 1.41 23.84
C PHE A 4 3.74 0.43 23.91
N THR A 5 3.76 -0.59 24.78
CA THR A 5 2.70 -1.60 24.85
C THR A 5 1.37 -1.04 25.36
N GLY A 6 1.40 0.06 26.12
CA GLY A 6 0.23 0.76 26.65
C GLY A 6 -0.37 1.84 25.74
N LEU A 7 0.29 2.22 24.64
CA LEU A 7 -0.28 3.21 23.72
C LEU A 7 -1.32 2.50 22.84
N LYS A 8 -2.61 2.66 23.17
CA LYS A 8 -3.70 2.38 22.23
C LYS A 8 -3.48 3.27 21.00
N ARG A 9 -2.79 2.75 19.98
CA ARG A 9 -2.82 3.35 18.65
C ARG A 9 -4.30 3.40 18.26
N PRO A 10 -4.85 4.56 17.87
CA PRO A 10 -6.25 4.66 17.47
C PRO A 10 -6.55 3.59 16.41
N THR A 11 -7.38 2.64 16.79
CA THR A 11 -7.84 1.58 15.90
C THR A 11 -8.97 2.16 15.05
N ARG A 12 -8.71 2.23 13.73
CA ARG A 12 -9.54 2.71 12.60
C ARG A 12 -9.14 4.07 12.00
N HIS A 13 -9.26 4.09 10.68
CA HIS A 13 -9.03 5.17 9.70
C HIS A 13 -8.98 6.55 10.34
N ARG A 14 -7.80 7.17 10.29
CA ARG A 14 -7.66 8.60 10.58
C ARG A 14 -8.75 9.34 9.79
N PHE A 15 -9.40 10.32 10.43
CA PHE A 15 -10.48 11.09 9.81
C PHE A 15 -10.09 11.70 8.46
N PHE A 16 -8.80 11.94 8.25
CA PHE A 16 -8.21 12.19 6.94
C PHE A 16 -6.85 11.48 6.85
N GLN A 17 -6.37 11.30 5.62
CA GLN A 17 -5.04 10.77 5.37
C GLN A 17 -4.34 11.60 4.30
N PHE A 18 -3.03 11.69 4.40
CA PHE A 18 -2.21 12.20 3.30
C PHE A 18 -2.05 11.13 2.23
N ALA A 19 -2.19 11.55 0.97
CA ALA A 19 -1.85 10.72 -0.15
C ALA A 19 -0.36 10.32 -0.09
N GLN A 20 -0.06 9.02 -0.18
CA GLN A 20 1.30 8.47 -0.21
C GLN A 20 1.91 8.44 -1.62
N TRP A 21 1.35 9.23 -2.52
CA TRP A 21 1.84 9.39 -3.88
C TRP A 21 1.99 10.88 -4.12
N THR A 22 3.06 11.25 -4.81
CA THR A 22 3.37 12.64 -5.16
C THR A 22 3.78 13.52 -3.97
N PHE A 23 4.86 13.13 -3.30
CA PHE A 23 5.58 14.02 -2.37
C PHE A 23 6.98 14.30 -2.91
N ALA A 24 7.53 15.45 -2.52
CA ALA A 24 8.92 15.80 -2.74
C ALA A 24 9.50 16.28 -1.42
N ALA A 25 10.69 15.80 -1.09
CA ALA A 25 11.37 16.20 0.14
C ALA A 25 12.88 16.14 -0.04
N LYS A 26 13.59 16.88 0.81
CA LYS A 26 15.03 16.72 0.97
C LYS A 26 15.33 15.32 1.48
N SER A 27 16.47 14.76 1.06
CA SER A 27 16.96 13.49 1.60
C SER A 27 16.97 13.52 3.13
N LEU A 28 16.56 12.41 3.75
CA LEU A 28 16.51 12.21 5.20
C LEU A 28 15.57 13.17 5.97
N HIS A 29 14.59 13.78 5.30
CA HIS A 29 13.60 14.60 6.01
C HIS A 29 12.88 13.76 7.10
N PRO A 30 12.71 14.26 8.34
CA PRO A 30 12.27 13.46 9.50
C PRO A 30 10.97 12.69 9.30
N ILE A 31 10.01 13.25 8.56
CA ILE A 31 8.76 12.56 8.18
C ILE A 31 9.04 11.21 7.50
N PHE A 32 10.00 11.15 6.57
CA PHE A 32 10.29 9.91 5.84
C PHE A 32 11.09 8.92 6.68
N VAL A 33 12.01 9.42 7.50
CA VAL A 33 12.75 8.58 8.46
C VAL A 33 11.77 7.93 9.45
N ASP A 34 10.81 8.68 9.99
CA ASP A 34 9.80 8.12 10.90
C ASP A 34 8.84 7.17 10.17
N ALA A 35 8.44 7.48 8.93
CA ALA A 35 7.59 6.59 8.13
C ALA A 35 8.30 5.24 7.87
N THR A 36 9.57 5.26 7.47
CA THR A 36 10.38 4.05 7.30
C THR A 36 10.54 3.29 8.61
N ARG A 37 10.81 3.98 9.72
CA ARG A 37 10.89 3.36 11.05
C ARG A 37 9.59 2.63 11.41
N ARG A 38 8.43 3.25 11.19
CA ARG A 38 7.12 2.63 11.44
C ARG A 38 6.86 1.40 10.58
N ILE A 39 7.30 1.42 9.31
CA ILE A 39 7.20 0.26 8.42
C ILE A 39 8.04 -0.90 8.97
N ILE A 40 9.28 -0.62 9.39
CA ILE A 40 10.19 -1.62 9.99
C ILE A 40 9.60 -2.17 11.29
N ASP A 41 9.05 -1.32 12.16
CA ASP A 41 8.36 -1.76 13.38
C ASP A 41 7.18 -2.70 13.05
N GLY A 42 6.44 -2.41 11.97
CA GLY A 42 5.36 -3.26 11.47
C GLY A 42 5.88 -4.63 11.01
N VAL A 43 7.02 -4.69 10.32
CA VAL A 43 7.68 -5.95 9.94
C VAL A 43 8.05 -6.76 11.18
N ALA A 44 8.67 -6.12 12.17
CA ALA A 44 9.06 -6.77 13.41
C ALA A 44 7.84 -7.33 14.18
N LEU A 45 6.74 -6.58 14.22
CA LEU A 45 5.50 -7.02 14.85
C LEU A 45 4.89 -8.23 14.11
N ALA A 46 4.83 -8.19 12.77
CA ALA A 46 4.33 -9.29 11.97
C ALA A 46 5.18 -10.56 12.17
N HIS A 47 6.50 -10.41 12.21
CA HIS A 47 7.42 -11.52 12.47
C HIS A 47 7.21 -12.13 13.86
N ALA A 48 7.16 -11.29 14.91
CA ALA A 48 6.92 -11.76 16.28
C ALA A 48 5.57 -12.47 16.42
N TRP A 49 4.54 -11.98 15.71
CA TRP A 49 3.23 -12.64 15.68
C TRP A 49 3.33 -14.04 15.05
N ASN A 50 4.01 -14.20 13.92
CA ASN A 50 4.22 -15.50 13.27
C ASN A 50 4.91 -16.49 14.21
N VAL A 51 6.03 -16.10 14.82
CA VAL A 51 6.78 -16.95 15.77
C VAL A 51 5.89 -17.39 16.93
N THR A 52 5.06 -16.47 17.45
CA THR A 52 4.14 -16.77 18.55
C THR A 52 3.04 -17.77 18.13
N GLN A 53 2.49 -17.62 16.91
CA GLN A 53 1.48 -18.56 16.42
C GLN A 53 2.09 -19.95 16.16
N GLU A 54 3.30 -20.02 15.61
CA GLU A 54 4.02 -21.29 15.39
C GLU A 54 4.25 -22.05 16.70
N ALA A 55 4.78 -21.37 17.73
CA ALA A 55 4.96 -21.98 19.04
C ALA A 55 3.63 -22.47 19.66
N LYS A 56 2.54 -21.73 19.43
CA LYS A 56 1.20 -22.12 19.90
C LYS A 56 0.65 -23.33 19.14
N ILE A 57 0.89 -23.41 17.83
CA ILE A 57 0.56 -24.57 17.00
C ILE A 57 1.30 -25.80 17.54
N GLU A 58 2.61 -25.72 17.74
CA GLU A 58 3.43 -26.82 18.26
C GLU A 58 2.92 -27.34 19.61
N GLN A 59 2.59 -26.44 20.53
CA GLN A 59 2.03 -26.81 21.83
C GLN A 59 0.65 -27.49 21.74
N LEU A 60 -0.19 -27.07 20.81
CA LEU A 60 -1.51 -27.67 20.60
C LEU A 60 -1.39 -29.06 19.97
N GLU A 61 -0.51 -29.21 19.01
CA GLU A 61 -0.18 -30.48 18.35
C GLU A 61 0.38 -31.50 19.36
N ALA A 62 1.34 -31.09 20.20
CA ALA A 62 1.90 -31.93 21.26
C ALA A 62 0.85 -32.41 22.28
N ARG A 63 -0.25 -31.68 22.45
CA ARG A 63 -1.38 -32.03 23.33
C ARG A 63 -2.51 -32.78 22.60
N GLY A 64 -2.36 -33.06 21.31
CA GLY A 64 -3.36 -33.73 20.48
C GLY A 64 -4.52 -32.84 20.02
N TYR A 65 -4.45 -31.52 20.19
CA TYR A 65 -5.48 -30.57 19.75
C TYR A 65 -5.31 -30.13 18.29
N TRP A 66 -5.20 -31.10 17.38
CA TRP A 66 -4.91 -30.88 15.95
C TRP A 66 -5.88 -29.93 15.24
N GLN A 67 -7.18 -30.02 15.56
CA GLN A 67 -8.20 -29.13 14.97
C GLN A 67 -7.98 -27.67 15.33
N LYS A 68 -7.56 -27.39 16.58
CA LYS A 68 -7.25 -26.02 17.04
C LYS A 68 -5.97 -25.50 16.39
N ALA A 69 -4.96 -26.37 16.26
CA ALA A 69 -3.72 -26.03 15.57
C ALA A 69 -3.96 -25.70 14.08
N HIS A 70 -4.79 -26.49 13.40
CA HIS A 70 -5.20 -26.24 12.02
C HIS A 70 -5.91 -24.90 11.86
N HIS A 71 -6.87 -24.59 12.74
CA HIS A 71 -7.58 -23.31 12.70
C HIS A 71 -6.65 -22.10 12.85
N ILE A 72 -5.62 -22.18 13.70
CA ILE A 72 -4.62 -21.13 13.83
C ILE A 72 -3.80 -21.02 12.54
N ARG A 73 -3.36 -22.14 11.98
CA ARG A 73 -2.61 -22.15 10.71
C ARG A 73 -3.40 -21.52 9.57
N ASP A 74 -4.70 -21.82 9.44
CA ASP A 74 -5.58 -21.19 8.45
C ASP A 74 -5.67 -19.68 8.65
N SER A 75 -5.77 -19.22 9.90
CA SER A 75 -5.78 -17.79 10.23
C SER A 75 -4.47 -17.07 9.88
N MET A 76 -3.36 -17.80 9.77
CA MET A 76 -2.07 -17.26 9.31
C MET A 76 -1.97 -17.14 7.78
N VAL A 77 -2.79 -17.87 7.03
CA VAL A 77 -2.87 -17.74 5.56
C VAL A 77 -3.67 -16.49 5.18
N HIS A 78 -4.69 -16.16 5.96
CA HIS A 78 -5.52 -14.96 5.80
C HIS A 78 -5.41 -14.04 7.02
N PRO A 79 -4.20 -13.52 7.33
CA PRO A 79 -3.96 -12.79 8.57
C PRO A 79 -4.83 -11.54 8.67
N TRP A 80 -5.22 -10.92 7.56
CA TRP A 80 -6.13 -9.77 7.51
C TRP A 80 -7.58 -10.05 7.96
N GLU A 81 -7.93 -11.30 8.26
CA GLU A 81 -9.21 -11.67 8.89
C GLU A 81 -9.09 -11.75 10.43
N VAL A 82 -7.85 -11.82 10.94
CA VAL A 82 -7.55 -11.84 12.37
C VAL A 82 -7.63 -10.42 12.92
N GLU A 83 -8.41 -10.21 13.99
CA GLU A 83 -8.65 -8.91 14.62
C GLU A 83 -7.34 -8.16 14.94
N THR A 84 -6.35 -8.86 15.52
CA THR A 84 -5.04 -8.29 15.85
C THR A 84 -4.31 -7.73 14.63
N PHE A 85 -4.46 -8.37 13.47
CA PHE A 85 -3.85 -7.94 12.22
C PHE A 85 -4.67 -6.85 11.53
N ARG A 86 -6.01 -6.94 11.59
CA ARG A 86 -6.94 -5.91 11.09
C ARG A 86 -6.71 -4.55 11.72
N ASP A 87 -6.27 -4.52 12.97
CA ASP A 87 -6.12 -3.26 13.69
C ASP A 87 -4.71 -2.65 13.57
N ARG A 88 -3.68 -3.46 13.30
CA ARG A 88 -2.28 -3.01 13.42
C ARG A 88 -1.40 -3.27 12.20
N LEU A 89 -1.79 -4.20 11.33
CA LEU A 89 -0.95 -4.71 10.24
C LEU A 89 -1.69 -4.76 8.90
N THR A 90 -2.80 -4.02 8.76
CA THR A 90 -3.39 -3.82 7.43
C THR A 90 -2.40 -3.12 6.52
N VAL A 91 -2.57 -3.28 5.21
CA VAL A 91 -1.74 -2.58 4.21
C VAL A 91 -1.75 -1.07 4.46
N GLN A 92 -2.87 -0.49 4.91
CA GLN A 92 -2.96 0.93 5.24
C GLN A 92 -2.11 1.30 6.47
N GLU A 93 -2.22 0.55 7.57
CA GLU A 93 -1.53 0.81 8.83
C GLU A 93 -0.03 0.48 8.78
N TRP A 94 0.36 -0.48 7.94
CA TRP A 94 1.74 -0.95 7.87
C TRP A 94 2.55 -0.14 6.85
N THR A 95 2.17 -0.19 5.58
CA THR A 95 2.96 0.40 4.48
C THR A 95 2.22 1.51 3.74
N GLY A 96 1.00 1.79 4.17
CA GLY A 96 0.05 2.63 3.46
C GLY A 96 -0.09 4.04 4.06
N PRO A 97 -1.10 4.78 3.59
CA PRO A 97 -1.25 6.20 3.89
C PRO A 97 -1.40 6.51 5.38
N ALA A 98 -1.80 5.53 6.19
CA ALA A 98 -1.95 5.69 7.63
C ALA A 98 -0.59 5.84 8.35
N ALA A 99 0.37 4.97 8.07
CA ALA A 99 1.73 5.08 8.62
C ALA A 99 2.42 6.39 8.22
N PHE A 100 2.23 6.80 6.96
CA PHE A 100 2.76 8.07 6.45
C PHE A 100 2.09 9.27 7.14
N THR A 101 0.76 9.24 7.26
CA THR A 101 0.00 10.31 7.92
C THR A 101 0.44 10.52 9.37
N ASP A 102 0.65 9.45 10.13
CA ASP A 102 1.14 9.56 11.50
C ASP A 102 2.52 10.22 11.58
N SER A 103 3.38 9.94 10.61
CA SER A 103 4.73 10.49 10.54
C SER A 103 4.68 12.00 10.25
N VAL A 104 3.81 12.41 9.33
CA VAL A 104 3.54 13.84 9.05
C VAL A 104 3.01 14.53 10.30
N LEU A 105 1.96 13.99 10.92
CA LEU A 105 1.33 14.58 12.09
C LEU A 105 2.28 14.65 13.30
N SER A 106 3.07 13.59 13.53
CA SER A 106 4.06 13.57 14.63
C SER A 106 5.11 14.66 14.44
N TYR A 107 5.57 14.86 13.19
CA TYR A 107 6.50 15.92 12.86
C TYR A 107 5.89 17.30 13.07
N LEU A 108 4.71 17.57 12.49
CA LEU A 108 4.04 18.87 12.58
C LEU A 108 3.68 19.23 14.02
N LEU A 109 3.27 18.24 14.83
CA LEU A 109 3.06 18.42 16.26
C LEU A 109 4.36 18.82 16.96
N ALA A 110 5.46 18.14 16.67
CA ALA A 110 6.76 18.40 17.30
C ALA A 110 7.35 19.77 16.92
N VAL A 111 7.21 20.21 15.67
CA VAL A 111 7.85 21.44 15.18
C VAL A 111 6.97 22.69 15.29
N ALA A 112 5.65 22.53 15.29
CA ALA A 112 4.71 23.65 15.22
C ALA A 112 3.49 23.51 16.14
N GLY A 113 3.39 22.44 16.94
CA GLY A 113 2.23 22.21 17.79
C GLY A 113 0.94 21.89 17.03
N VAL A 114 1.03 21.62 15.72
CA VAL A 114 -0.13 21.37 14.85
C VAL A 114 -0.69 19.98 15.09
N ARG A 115 -2.00 19.92 15.31
CA ARG A 115 -2.77 18.70 15.50
C ARG A 115 -3.51 18.31 14.23
N ALA A 116 -4.00 17.08 14.19
CA ALA A 116 -4.82 16.59 13.09
C ALA A 116 -6.03 17.49 12.81
N GLU A 117 -6.67 17.99 13.87
CA GLU A 117 -7.88 18.81 13.78
C GLU A 117 -7.62 20.18 13.12
N ASP A 118 -6.40 20.69 13.22
CA ASP A 118 -6.00 21.98 12.65
C ASP A 118 -5.87 21.93 11.12
N LEU A 119 -5.80 20.72 10.56
CA LEU A 119 -5.64 20.46 9.13
C LEU A 119 -6.96 20.10 8.45
N TYR A 120 -8.06 20.11 9.19
CA TYR A 120 -9.37 19.89 8.61
C TYR A 120 -9.76 21.06 7.70
N TRP A 121 -10.41 20.74 6.58
CA TRP A 121 -10.97 21.73 5.64
C TRP A 121 -9.94 22.66 4.98
N VAL A 122 -8.66 22.27 4.95
CA VAL A 122 -7.63 22.98 4.18
C VAL A 122 -8.06 23.04 2.71
N ASN A 123 -8.39 24.25 2.24
CA ASN A 123 -8.91 24.52 0.89
C ASN A 123 -7.97 25.39 0.05
N LYS A 124 -6.83 25.78 0.64
CA LYS A 124 -5.73 26.50 0.00
C LYS A 124 -4.42 25.88 0.47
N PRO A 125 -3.34 25.96 -0.33
CA PRO A 125 -2.02 25.55 0.13
C PRO A 125 -1.65 26.24 1.44
N ILE A 126 -1.14 25.46 2.39
CA ILE A 126 -0.61 25.99 3.65
C ILE A 126 0.84 25.55 3.80
N GLN A 127 1.67 26.44 4.34
CA GLN A 127 3.03 26.14 4.71
C GLN A 127 3.14 26.12 6.23
N ILE A 128 3.66 25.04 6.78
CA ILE A 128 3.94 24.86 8.21
C ILE A 128 5.40 24.46 8.33
N ALA A 129 6.22 25.32 8.94
CA ALA A 129 7.67 25.18 8.95
C ALA A 129 8.22 24.95 7.51
N ASP A 130 8.88 23.82 7.29
CA ASP A 130 9.45 23.38 6.02
C ASP A 130 8.54 22.47 5.19
N VAL A 131 7.28 22.29 5.61
CA VAL A 131 6.29 21.43 4.93
C VAL A 131 5.22 22.29 4.26
N VAL A 132 4.98 22.03 2.96
CA VAL A 132 3.83 22.59 2.23
C VAL A 132 2.76 21.51 2.09
N ILE A 133 1.58 21.76 2.65
CA ILE A 133 0.40 20.91 2.52
C ILE A 133 -0.51 21.48 1.45
N LEU A 134 -0.91 20.63 0.52
CA LEU A 134 -1.82 20.97 -0.55
C LEU A 134 -3.23 20.41 -0.26
N PRO A 135 -4.29 21.15 -0.63
CA PRO A 135 -5.64 20.61 -0.62
C PRO A 135 -5.77 19.48 -1.64
N MET A 136 -6.84 18.69 -1.55
CA MET A 136 -7.10 17.55 -2.44
C MET A 136 -7.12 17.92 -3.92
N ASP A 137 -7.57 19.13 -4.26
CA ASP A 137 -7.58 19.67 -5.64
C ASP A 137 -6.24 20.31 -6.07
N GLY A 138 -5.25 20.34 -5.18
CA GLY A 138 -3.88 20.81 -5.43
C GLY A 138 -3.04 19.82 -6.24
N PHE A 139 -3.53 18.61 -6.46
CA PHE A 139 -2.88 17.57 -7.25
C PHE A 139 -3.71 17.22 -8.49
N ASN A 140 -3.06 17.15 -9.65
CA ASN A 140 -3.69 16.68 -10.90
C ASN A 140 -3.19 15.25 -11.25
N PRO A 141 -3.99 14.20 -10.99
CA PRO A 141 -3.58 12.81 -11.20
C PRO A 141 -3.51 12.39 -12.67
N ILE A 142 -4.21 13.11 -13.55
CA ILE A 142 -4.37 12.72 -14.95
C ILE A 142 -3.61 13.74 -15.81
N LEU A 143 -3.01 13.26 -16.90
CA LEU A 143 -2.68 14.03 -18.11
C LEU A 143 -3.96 14.61 -18.75
N SER A 144 -4.89 15.14 -17.95
CA SER A 144 -6.13 15.71 -18.45
C SER A 144 -5.72 16.91 -19.28
N GLN A 145 -6.10 16.91 -20.55
CA GLN A 145 -5.86 18.00 -21.48
C GLN A 145 -6.46 19.34 -20.99
N LEU A 146 -7.29 19.30 -19.94
CA LEU A 146 -7.84 20.46 -19.27
C LEU A 146 -6.97 20.89 -18.07
N PRO A 147 -6.46 22.14 -18.05
CA PRO A 147 -5.74 22.68 -16.91
C PRO A 147 -6.69 22.77 -15.69
N ARG A 148 -6.28 22.20 -14.56
CA ARG A 148 -6.90 22.48 -13.26
C ARG A 148 -6.23 23.72 -12.66
N PRO A 149 -6.91 24.89 -12.57
CA PRO A 149 -6.28 26.15 -12.16
C PRO A 149 -5.64 26.10 -10.76
N LYS A 150 -6.07 25.15 -9.91
CA LYS A 150 -5.61 24.97 -8.54
C LYS A 150 -4.51 23.92 -8.39
N ALA A 151 -4.23 23.13 -9.42
CA ALA A 151 -3.18 22.13 -9.36
C ALA A 151 -1.82 22.82 -9.22
N ARG A 152 -1.04 22.40 -8.21
CA ARG A 152 0.31 22.89 -7.92
C ARG A 152 1.37 21.83 -8.19
N VAL A 153 0.96 20.58 -8.36
CA VAL A 153 1.84 19.45 -8.68
C VAL A 153 1.23 18.63 -9.81
N ALA A 154 2.08 18.25 -10.78
CA ALA A 154 1.73 17.38 -11.89
C ALA A 154 2.39 16.01 -11.74
N HIS A 155 1.62 14.95 -11.94
CA HIS A 155 2.14 13.59 -11.95
C HIS A 155 2.69 13.23 -13.34
N LEU A 156 4.01 13.27 -13.52
CA LEU A 156 4.65 12.98 -14.81
C LEU A 156 5.02 11.49 -15.00
N PHE A 157 4.82 10.66 -13.98
CA PHE A 157 5.13 9.23 -14.06
C PHE A 157 3.91 8.46 -14.59
N ARG A 158 4.04 7.81 -15.74
CA ARG A 158 2.93 7.06 -16.37
C ARG A 158 2.73 5.64 -15.81
N GLY A 159 3.64 5.15 -14.96
CA GLY A 159 3.68 3.76 -14.53
C GLY A 159 4.17 2.85 -15.67
N SER A 160 5.27 2.12 -15.46
CA SER A 160 5.84 1.20 -16.47
C SER A 160 5.34 -0.24 -16.36
N TRP A 161 4.52 -0.55 -15.36
CA TRP A 161 4.25 -1.93 -14.92
C TRP A 161 2.83 -2.44 -15.20
N LYS A 162 1.91 -1.57 -15.63
CA LYS A 162 0.59 -1.97 -16.17
C LYS A 162 0.61 -1.72 -17.67
N LYS A 163 0.61 -2.79 -18.47
CA LYS A 163 0.64 -2.68 -19.94
C LYS A 163 -0.68 -2.19 -20.54
N ASP A 164 -1.78 -2.23 -19.78
CA ASP A 164 -3.14 -2.12 -20.34
C ASP A 164 -3.99 -1.03 -19.66
N TRP A 165 -3.41 0.12 -19.32
CA TRP A 165 -4.18 1.33 -18.99
C TRP A 165 -4.41 2.23 -20.22
N ALA A 166 -4.52 1.64 -21.41
CA ALA A 166 -5.27 2.36 -22.43
C ALA A 166 -6.69 2.50 -21.86
N GLY A 167 -7.11 3.73 -21.57
CA GLY A 167 -8.53 3.98 -21.43
C GLY A 167 -9.19 3.36 -22.65
N GLU A 168 -10.03 2.36 -22.43
CA GLU A 168 -11.21 2.15 -23.26
C GLU A 168 -12.13 3.36 -23.03
N ASP A 169 -11.62 4.55 -23.39
CA ASP A 169 -12.40 5.62 -23.96
C ASP A 169 -12.62 5.23 -25.43
N SER A 170 -13.35 4.13 -25.65
CA SER A 170 -14.13 3.97 -26.86
C SER A 170 -15.51 4.60 -26.59
N TRP A 171 -15.49 5.90 -26.29
CA TRP A 171 -16.63 6.74 -26.64
C TRP A 171 -16.46 7.11 -28.11
N GLU A 172 -16.88 6.20 -28.99
CA GLU A 172 -17.22 6.60 -30.35
C GLU A 172 -18.58 7.30 -30.29
N PRO A 173 -18.74 8.54 -30.78
CA PRO A 173 -20.08 9.00 -31.09
C PRO A 173 -20.58 8.15 -32.26
N GLU A 174 -21.64 7.38 -32.04
CA GLU A 174 -22.40 6.73 -33.12
C GLU A 174 -22.81 7.81 -34.14
N ALA A 175 -22.07 7.90 -35.23
CA ALA A 175 -22.56 8.43 -36.47
C ALA A 175 -22.68 7.23 -37.41
N GLU A 176 -23.89 6.70 -37.56
CA GLU A 176 -24.19 5.73 -38.59
C GLU A 176 -23.84 6.33 -39.96
N ASP A 177 -22.79 5.80 -40.61
CA ASP A 177 -22.59 5.96 -42.05
C ASP A 177 -23.11 4.69 -42.74
N PRO A 178 -24.23 4.77 -43.50
CA PRO A 178 -24.88 3.61 -44.10
C PRO A 178 -24.14 3.01 -45.31
N THR A 179 -22.88 3.37 -45.57
CA THR A 179 -22.17 2.96 -46.79
C THR A 179 -20.76 2.43 -46.58
N SER A 180 -20.61 1.28 -45.91
CA SER A 180 -19.42 0.43 -46.14
C SER A 180 -19.65 -1.04 -45.80
N GLN A 181 -20.41 -1.73 -46.65
CA GLN A 181 -20.19 -3.16 -46.87
C GLN A 181 -18.90 -3.32 -47.69
N THR A 182 -17.85 -3.93 -47.12
CA THR A 182 -16.93 -4.82 -47.84
C THR A 182 -16.13 -5.72 -46.89
N ASP A 183 -16.32 -7.03 -47.09
CA ASP A 183 -15.35 -8.13 -47.03
C ASP A 183 -14.50 -8.41 -45.76
N ARG A 184 -14.95 -9.40 -44.98
CA ARG A 184 -14.14 -10.11 -43.97
C ARG A 184 -13.27 -11.19 -44.62
N PRO A 185 -11.97 -11.29 -44.31
CA PRO A 185 -11.24 -12.54 -44.41
C PRO A 185 -11.31 -13.35 -43.11
N THR A 186 -11.42 -14.66 -43.29
CA THR A 186 -11.60 -15.71 -42.30
C THR A 186 -10.42 -15.92 -41.33
N SER A 187 -10.78 -16.47 -40.17
CA SER A 187 -9.98 -16.90 -39.03
C SER A 187 -8.56 -17.42 -39.32
N ALA A 188 -7.58 -16.86 -38.61
CA ALA A 188 -6.28 -17.51 -38.40
C ALA A 188 -6.15 -17.95 -36.92
N SER A 189 -5.76 -19.21 -36.75
CA SER A 189 -5.67 -19.97 -35.50
C SER A 189 -4.58 -19.43 -34.55
N ILE A 190 -4.91 -19.29 -33.27
CA ILE A 190 -3.95 -18.93 -32.21
C ILE A 190 -3.15 -20.19 -31.80
N PRO A 191 -1.81 -20.18 -31.78
CA PRO A 191 -1.01 -21.29 -31.24
C PRO A 191 -1.12 -21.36 -29.71
N SER A 192 -1.24 -22.56 -29.16
CA SER A 192 -1.22 -22.79 -27.70
C SER A 192 0.19 -22.61 -27.13
N MET A 193 0.31 -21.81 -26.07
CA MET A 193 1.54 -21.64 -25.30
C MET A 193 1.58 -22.67 -24.16
N PRO A 194 2.71 -23.36 -23.91
CA PRO A 194 2.83 -24.30 -22.80
C PRO A 194 3.06 -23.57 -21.46
N TYR A 195 2.43 -24.09 -20.40
CA TYR A 195 2.64 -23.64 -19.01
C TYR A 195 4.09 -23.89 -18.54
N PRO A 196 4.66 -23.02 -17.70
CA PRO A 196 6.00 -23.24 -17.14
C PRO A 196 5.98 -24.32 -16.04
N THR A 197 6.90 -25.28 -16.16
CA THR A 197 7.17 -26.34 -15.19
C THR A 197 7.80 -25.78 -13.91
N PRO A 198 7.51 -26.33 -12.70
CA PRO A 198 8.14 -25.89 -11.46
C PRO A 198 9.65 -26.11 -11.45
N LEU A 199 10.40 -25.09 -11.01
CA LEU A 199 11.85 -25.13 -10.82
C LEU A 199 12.24 -26.24 -9.83
N GLY A 200 13.17 -27.10 -10.27
CA GLY A 200 13.69 -28.22 -9.49
C GLY A 200 14.47 -27.79 -8.24
N ARG A 201 14.37 -28.61 -7.20
CA ARG A 201 15.19 -28.55 -5.98
C ARG A 201 16.68 -28.51 -6.33
N LEU A 202 17.36 -27.43 -5.98
CA LEU A 202 18.82 -27.42 -5.89
C LEU A 202 19.22 -28.09 -4.56
N SER A 203 19.72 -29.33 -4.64
CA SER A 203 20.46 -29.96 -3.54
C SER A 203 21.90 -29.46 -3.58
N GLY A 204 22.25 -28.56 -2.66
CA GLY A 204 23.63 -28.19 -2.38
C GLY A 204 23.93 -28.44 -0.91
N SER A 205 24.66 -29.50 -0.62
CA SER A 205 25.22 -29.79 0.70
C SER A 205 26.34 -28.79 1.02
N ILE A 206 26.15 -27.99 2.06
CA ILE A 206 27.20 -27.15 2.63
C ILE A 206 27.97 -28.00 3.64
N ASN A 207 29.26 -28.22 3.38
CA ASN A 207 30.19 -28.86 4.31
C ASN A 207 30.70 -27.80 5.29
N LEU A 208 30.39 -27.96 6.57
CA LEU A 208 30.93 -27.14 7.66
C LEU A 208 32.08 -27.92 8.30
N ASN A 209 33.31 -27.62 7.88
CA ASN A 209 34.55 -27.84 8.61
C ASN A 209 35.69 -27.17 7.82
N GLU A 210 36.00 -25.93 8.18
CA GLU A 210 37.34 -25.30 8.22
C GLU A 210 37.22 -23.86 8.73
#